data_AF-A0A6J7EJS9-F1
#
_entry.id   AF-A0A6J7EJS9-F1
#
_cell.length_a   1.000
_cell.length_b   1.000
_cell.length_c   1.000
_cell.angle_alpha   90.00
_cell.angle_beta   90.00
_cell.angle_gamma   90.00
#
_symmetry.space_group_name_H-M   'P 1'
#
loop_
_entity.id
_entity.type
_entity.pdbx_description
1 polymer ?
#
loop_
_entity_poly.entity_id
_entity_poly.type
_entity_poly.pdbx_seq_one_letter_code
_entity_poly.pdbx_strand_id
1 'polypeptide(L)' 'MTFTYQYARSAVWLDDLAPERDPHAYDLCQRHGARLSVPHGWRLEDRRSLSQLVYAAAG' A
#
# COMPACT_ATOMS: atom_id res chain seq x y z
N MET A 1 4.22 0.51 5.41
CA MET A 1 3.39 1.07 4.33
C MET A 1 1.95 0.88 4.70
N THR A 2 1.05 1.72 4.24
CA THR A 2 -0.36 1.66 4.63
C THR A 2 -1.21 1.35 3.40
N PHE A 3 -2.07 0.36 3.54
CA PHE A 3 -2.93 -0.19 2.50
C PHE A 3 -4.38 0.18 2.79
N THR A 4 -5.08 0.72 1.79
CA THR A 4 -6.47 1.17 1.92
C THR A 4 -7.31 0.71 0.73
N TYR A 5 -8.50 0.17 1.01
CA TYR A 5 -9.47 -0.16 -0.03
C TYR A 5 -10.27 1.07 -0.46
N GLN A 6 -10.32 1.31 -1.77
CA GLN A 6 -11.22 2.27 -2.41
C GLN A 6 -12.28 1.54 -3.21
N TYR A 7 -13.30 1.05 -2.50
CA TYR A 7 -14.36 0.21 -3.06
C TYR A 7 -15.08 0.85 -4.25
N ALA A 8 -15.43 2.14 -4.15
CA ALA A 8 -16.13 2.86 -5.21
C ALA A 8 -15.34 2.95 -6.52
N ARG A 9 -14.02 2.79 -6.47
CA ARG A 9 -13.12 2.87 -7.63
C ARG A 9 -12.56 1.52 -8.05
N SER A 10 -12.94 0.45 -7.33
CA SER A 10 -12.29 -0.87 -7.43
C SER A 10 -10.77 -0.73 -7.44
N ALA A 11 -10.26 0.04 -6.48
CA ALA A 11 -8.85 0.34 -6.37
C ALA A 11 -8.33 0.05 -4.95
N VAL A 12 -7.05 -0.25 -4.88
CA VAL A 12 -6.27 -0.33 -3.66
C VAL A 12 -5.24 0.78 -3.72
N TRP A 13 -5.14 1.52 -2.63
CA TRP A 13 -4.06 2.48 -2.44
C TRP A 13 -2.99 1.90 -1.53
N LEU A 14 -1.75 2.07 -1.95
CA LEU A 14 -0.58 1.76 -1.14
C LEU A 14 0.20 3.05 -0.93
N ASP A 15 0.12 3.60 0.27
CA ASP A 15 0.77 4.83 0.66
C ASP A 15 1.96 4.54 1.59
N ASP A 16 2.72 5.59 1.90
CA ASP A 16 3.73 5.51 2.94
C ASP A 16 3.11 5.09 4.28
N LEU A 17 3.91 4.55 5.21
CA LEU A 17 3.38 4.17 6.52
C LEU A 17 2.75 5.41 7.19
N ALA A 18 1.46 5.34 7.49
CA ALA A 18 0.73 6.41 8.14
C ALA A 18 1.30 6.66 9.55
N PRO A 19 1.37 7.93 10.00
CA PRO A 19 1.87 8.27 11.33
C PRO A 19 0.90 7.83 12.44
N GLU A 20 -0.38 7.69 12.12
CA GLU A 20 -1.44 7.28 13.04
C GLU A 20 -2.20 6.07 12.47
N ARG A 21 -2.71 5.22 13.37
CA ARG A 21 -3.49 4.05 13.00
C ARG A 21 -4.90 4.46 12.58
N ASP A 22 -5.27 4.11 11.36
CA ASP A 22 -6.63 4.28 10.83
C ASP A 22 -7.38 2.92 10.88
N PRO A 23 -8.57 2.84 11.50
CA PRO A 23 -9.40 1.62 11.51
C PRO A 23 -9.78 1.09 10.12
N HIS A 24 -9.75 1.94 9.10
CA HIS A 24 -10.09 1.62 7.71
C HIS A 24 -8.88 1.32 6.83
N ALA A 25 -7.68 1.32 7.41
CA ALA A 25 -6.44 1.02 6.71
C ALA A 25 -5.67 -0.12 7.39
N TYR A 26 -4.72 -0.69 6.65
CA TYR A 26 -3.90 -1.79 7.11
C TYR A 26 -2.43 -1.45 6.95
N ASP A 27 -1.68 -1.45 8.05
CA ASP A 27 -0.24 -1.30 7.98
C ASP A 27 0.44 -2.61 7.59
N LEU A 28 1.18 -2.56 6.49
CA LEU A 28 1.94 -3.68 5.96
C LEU A 28 3.45 -3.42 6.16
N CYS A 29 4.17 -4.47 6.52
CA CYS A 29 5.64 -4.48 6.47
C CYS A 29 6.11 -4.70 5.01
N GLN A 30 7.40 -4.47 4.74
CA GLN A 30 7.99 -4.64 3.40
C GLN A 30 7.67 -6.00 2.77
N ARG A 31 7.79 -7.09 3.55
CA ARG A 31 7.52 -8.45 3.08
C ARG A 31 6.05 -8.64 2.65
N HIS A 32 5.10 -8.09 3.40
CA HIS A 32 3.68 -8.18 3.05
C HIS A 32 3.35 -7.27 1.85
N GLY A 33 3.96 -6.09 1.75
CA GLY A 33 3.85 -5.23 0.58
C GLY A 33 4.35 -5.86 -0.71
N ALA A 34 5.50 -6.53 -0.67
CA ALA A 34 6.09 -7.19 -1.83
C ALA A 34 5.25 -8.38 -2.36
N ARG A 35 4.38 -8.94 -1.51
CA ARG A 35 3.47 -10.05 -1.84
C ARG A 35 2.02 -9.59 -2.02
N LEU A 36 1.78 -8.30 -1.95
CA LEU A 36 0.45 -7.74 -2.09
C LEU A 36 -0.07 -8.03 -3.51
N SER A 37 -1.25 -8.61 -3.57
CA SER A 37 -2.03 -8.74 -4.80
C SER A 37 -3.41 -8.16 -4.55
N VAL A 38 -4.02 -7.63 -5.60
CA VAL A 38 -5.36 -7.03 -5.54
C VAL A 38 -6.39 -7.97 -6.16
N PRO A 39 -7.68 -7.87 -5.81
CA PRO A 39 -8.72 -8.67 -6.43
C PRO A 39 -8.75 -8.50 -7.96
N HIS A 40 -9.24 -9.52 -8.67
CA HIS A 40 -9.34 -9.45 -10.12
C HIS A 40 -10.21 -8.26 -10.58
N GLY A 41 -9.73 -7.52 -11.58
CA GLY A 41 -10.38 -6.31 -12.08
C GLY A 41 -10.14 -5.04 -11.24
N TRP A 42 -9.39 -5.14 -10.14
CA TRP A 42 -9.00 -3.98 -9.34
C TRP A 42 -7.65 -3.42 -9.78
N ARG A 43 -7.43 -2.13 -9.50
CA ARG A 43 -6.14 -1.48 -9.72
C ARG A 43 -5.38 -1.31 -8.40
N LEU A 44 -4.08 -1.59 -8.42
CA LEU A 44 -3.16 -1.15 -7.39
C LEU A 44 -2.61 0.23 -7.79
N GLU A 45 -2.82 1.23 -6.95
CA GLU A 45 -2.19 2.55 -7.09
C GLU A 45 -1.14 2.68 -5.99
N ASP A 46 0.13 2.49 -6.35
CA ASP A 46 1.27 2.72 -5.46
C ASP A 46 1.60 4.21 -5.45
N ARG A 47 1.39 4.83 -4.29
CA ARG A 47 1.48 6.28 -4.04
C ARG A 47 2.60 6.62 -3.06
N ARG A 48 3.43 5.64 -2.72
CA ARG A 48 4.59 5.81 -1.83
C ARG A 48 5.57 6.80 -2.43
N SER A 49 6.21 7.59 -1.57
CA SER A 49 7.26 8.51 -2.00
C SER A 49 8.47 7.74 -2.56
N LEU A 50 9.14 8.33 -3.56
CA LEU A 50 10.30 7.72 -4.22
C LEU A 50 11.41 7.38 -3.22
N SER A 51 11.59 8.18 -2.17
CA SER A 51 12.52 7.89 -1.08
C SER A 51 12.22 6.55 -0.43
N GLN A 52 10.95 6.25 -0.15
CA GLN A 52 10.55 5.00 0.49
C GLN A 52 10.60 3.79 -0.46
N LEU A 53 10.39 4.00 -1.76
CA LEU A 53 10.58 2.96 -2.78
C LEU A 53 12.07 2.55 -2.90
N VAL A 54 12.99 3.50 -2.85
CA VAL A 54 14.44 3.22 -2.87
C VAL A 54 14.86 2.41 -1.65
N TYR A 55 14.39 2.76 -0.46
CA TYR A 55 14.65 1.99 0.77
C TYR A 55 14.09 0.56 0.71
N ALA A 56 12.97 0.34 0.01
CA ALA A 56 12.38 -0.99 -0.15
C ALA A 56 13.10 -1.88 -1.17
N ALA A 57 13.84 -1.31 -2.12
CA ALA A 57 14.61 -2.06 -3.11
C ALA A 57 16.04 -2.40 -2.66
N ALA A 58 16.56 -1.70 -1.64
CA ALA A 58 17.92 -1.84 -1.13
C ALA A 58 18.08 -2.84 0.04
N GLY A 59 16.99 -3.43 0.52
CA GLY A 59 16.97 -4.42 1.61
C GLY A 59 16.32 -5.73 1.18
#